data_AF-A0A1C6BTP7-F1
#
_entry.id   AF-A0A1C6BTP7-F1
#
_cell.length_a   1.000
_cell.length_b   1.000
_cell.length_c   1.000
_cell.angle_alpha   90.00
_cell.angle_beta   90.00
_cell.angle_gamma   90.00
#
_symmetry.space_group_name_H-M   'P 1'
#
loop_
_entity.id
_entity.type
_entity.pdbx_description
1 polymer ?
#
loop_
_entity_poly.entity_id
_entity_poly.type
_entity_poly.pdbx_seq_one_letter_code
_entity_poly.pdbx_strand_id
1 'polypeptide(L)' 'MLNYLDIYPLSLPARYNDKTACYTKVYITSNLPLEKQYWGEQWDRPETWRAFLRRIHVVVEYLPDGSTVIHKKGGISL' A
#
# COMPACT_ATOMS: atom_id res chain seq x y z
N MET A 1 7.92 -0.86 -4.10
CA MET A 1 6.67 -0.69 -3.32
C MET A 1 6.28 0.79 -3.20
N LEU A 2 7.18 1.69 -2.79
CA LEU A 2 6.89 3.13 -2.76
C LEU A 2 6.61 3.78 -4.11
N ASN A 3 7.29 3.36 -5.19
CA ASN A 3 7.15 3.96 -6.52
C ASN A 3 5.71 3.96 -7.06
N TYR A 4 4.85 3.06 -6.57
CA TYR A 4 3.42 3.02 -6.95
C TYR A 4 2.57 4.05 -6.22
N LEU A 5 3.05 4.55 -5.08
CA LEU A 5 2.38 5.50 -4.21
C LEU A 5 2.97 6.90 -4.30
N ASP A 6 4.07 7.05 -5.03
CA ASP A 6 4.64 8.36 -5.33
C ASP A 6 3.88 8.98 -6.51
N ILE A 7 3.64 10.29 -6.43
CA ILE A 7 2.84 11.08 -7.39
C ILE A 7 3.49 11.23 -8.79
N TYR A 8 4.56 10.50 -9.05
CA TYR A 8 5.33 10.62 -10.29
C TYR A 8 4.88 9.58 -11.32
N PRO A 9 4.94 9.91 -12.62
CA PRO A 9 4.70 8.94 -13.69
C PRO A 9 5.65 7.75 -13.56
N LEU A 10 5.10 6.54 -13.55
CA LEU A 10 5.86 5.29 -13.46
C LEU A 10 5.77 4.51 -14.77
N SER A 11 6.90 4.01 -15.27
CA SER A 11 6.89 3.08 -16.40
C SER A 11 6.49 1.68 -15.94
N LEU A 12 5.48 1.12 -16.59
CA LEU A 12 4.96 -0.22 -16.40
C LEU A 12 5.37 -1.08 -17.59
N PRO A 13 6.35 -1.99 -17.42
CA PRO A 13 6.71 -2.91 -18.47
C PRO A 13 5.52 -3.83 -18.78
N ALA A 14 5.19 -3.98 -20.05
CA ALA A 14 4.11 -4.85 -20.48
C ALA A 14 4.46 -5.59 -21.77
N ARG A 15 3.77 -6.71 -22.02
CA ARG A 15 4.16 -7.69 -23.06
C ARG A 15 4.28 -7.12 -24.46
N TYR A 16 3.41 -6.17 -24.83
CA TYR A 16 3.33 -5.65 -26.20
C TYR A 16 3.80 -4.21 -26.32
N ASN A 17 3.56 -3.38 -25.30
CA ASN A 17 3.99 -1.99 -25.24
C ASN A 17 4.00 -1.55 -23.78
N ASP A 18 5.09 -0.93 -23.36
CA ASP A 18 5.19 -0.31 -22.05
C ASP A 18 4.10 0.74 -21.86
N LYS A 19 3.65 0.90 -20.62
CA LYS A 19 2.62 1.86 -20.24
C LYS A 19 3.18 2.85 -19.22
N THR A 20 2.63 4.05 -19.20
CA THR A 20 2.92 5.01 -18.13
C THR A 20 1.74 5.07 -17.18
N ALA A 21 2.00 4.81 -15.91
CA ALA A 21 1.05 4.93 -14.82
C ALA A 21 1.08 6.35 -14.24
N CYS A 22 -0.07 7.02 -14.25
CA CYS A 22 -0.31 8.32 -13.61
C CYS A 22 -1.55 8.22 -12.71
N TYR A 23 -1.41 7.53 -11.58
CA TYR A 23 -2.55 7.25 -10.71
C TYR A 23 -2.88 8.45 -9.80
N THR A 24 -4.16 8.76 -9.67
CA THR A 24 -4.66 9.71 -8.64
C THR A 24 -5.09 8.99 -7.36
N LYS A 25 -5.50 7.72 -7.49
CA LYS A 25 -5.91 6.84 -6.39
C LYS A 25 -5.35 5.45 -6.63
N VAL A 26 -4.80 4.86 -5.57
CA VAL A 26 -4.20 3.53 -5.59
C VAL A 26 -4.92 2.67 -4.57
N TYR A 27 -5.39 1.51 -5.01
CA TYR A 27 -5.97 0.49 -4.15
C TYR A 27 -5.01 -0.70 -4.10
N ILE A 28 -4.65 -1.11 -2.89
CA ILE A 28 -3.82 -2.29 -2.65
C ILE A 28 -4.72 -3.34 -1.99
N THR A 29 -4.82 -4.51 -2.60
CA THR A 29 -5.56 -5.65 -2.06
C THR A 29 -4.58 -6.71 -1.60
N SER A 30 -4.74 -7.21 -0.38
CA SER A 30 -3.89 -8.24 0.18
C SER A 30 -4.69 -9.14 1.11
N ASN A 31 -4.34 -10.42 1.11
CA ASN A 31 -4.91 -11.39 2.05
C ASN A 31 -4.21 -11.35 3.42
N LEU A 32 -3.10 -10.60 3.54
CA LEU A 32 -2.34 -10.44 4.77
C LEU A 32 -2.58 -9.05 5.36
N PRO A 33 -2.67 -8.92 6.70
CA PRO A 33 -2.78 -7.63 7.36
C PRO A 33 -1.54 -6.78 7.06
N LEU A 34 -1.71 -5.46 7.02
CA LEU A 34 -0.69 -4.49 6.61
C LEU A 34 0.65 -4.70 7.34
N GLU A 35 0.60 -4.93 8.65
CA GLU A 35 1.79 -5.13 9.50
C GLU A 35 2.59 -6.38 9.17
N LYS A 36 1.97 -7.39 8.56
CA LYS A 36 2.65 -8.63 8.14
C LYS A 36 3.19 -8.55 6.71
N GLN A 37 2.91 -7.47 6.00
CA GLN A 37 3.40 -7.29 4.63
C GLN A 37 4.83 -6.75 4.64
N TYR A 38 5.64 -7.19 3.68
CA TYR A 38 6.99 -6.67 3.43
C TYR A 38 7.97 -6.80 4.62
N TRP A 39 7.95 -7.93 5.34
CA TRP A 39 8.80 -8.17 6.52
C TRP A 39 10.29 -7.82 6.32
N GLY A 40 10.89 -8.19 5.18
CA GLY A 40 12.28 -7.86 4.86
C GLY A 40 12.53 -6.35 4.79
N GLU A 41 11.65 -5.59 4.14
CA GLU A 41 11.79 -4.12 4.06
C GLU A 41 11.56 -3.44 5.42
N GLN A 42 10.72 -4.02 6.30
CA GLN A 42 10.55 -3.51 7.66
C GLN A 42 11.85 -3.59 8.46
N TRP A 43 12.58 -4.69 8.30
CA TRP A 43 13.83 -4.95 9.01
C TRP A 43 15.02 -4.22 8.38
N ASP A 44 15.20 -4.40 7.07
CA ASP A 44 16.37 -3.89 6.36
C ASP A 44 16.28 -2.37 6.12
N ARG A 45 15.07 -1.82 5.98
CA ARG A 45 14.82 -0.43 5.59
C ARG A 45 13.61 0.19 6.31
N PRO A 46 13.68 0.37 7.65
CA PRO A 46 12.56 0.86 8.44
C PRO A 46 12.08 2.26 8.02
N GLU A 47 12.95 3.10 7.46
CA GLU A 47 12.57 4.43 6.96
C GLU A 47 11.65 4.36 5.72
N THR A 48 11.95 3.43 4.81
CA THR A 48 11.13 3.11 3.63
C THR A 48 9.76 2.61 4.09
N TRP A 49 9.72 1.74 5.11
CA TRP A 49 8.48 1.26 5.70
C TRP A 49 7.65 2.41 6.31
N ARG A 50 8.27 3.29 7.10
CA ARG A 50 7.59 4.48 7.63
C ARG A 50 7.08 5.41 6.53
N ALA A 51 7.81 5.54 5.42
CA ALA A 51 7.38 6.33 4.26
C ALA A 51 6.15 5.72 3.57
N PHE A 52 6.06 4.39 3.53
CA PHE A 52 4.92 3.67 2.99
C PHE A 52 3.67 3.86 3.86
N LEU A 53 3.80 3.63 5.16
CA LEU A 53 2.68 3.82 6.11
C LEU A 53 2.14 5.25 6.08
N ARG A 54 3.01 6.26 5.91
CA ARG A 54 2.59 7.67 5.77
C ARG A 54 1.71 7.92 4.55
N ARG A 55 1.79 7.11 3.49
CA ARG A 55 1.01 7.27 2.25
C ARG A 55 -0.27 6.44 2.24
N ILE A 56 -0.46 5.55 3.21
CA ILE A 56 -1.69 4.79 3.39
C ILE A 56 -2.66 5.61 4.24
N HIS A 57 -3.83 5.91 3.67
CA HIS A 57 -4.82 6.78 4.30
C HIS A 57 -5.92 5.98 5.01
N VAL A 58 -6.31 4.87 4.41
CA VAL A 58 -7.41 4.01 4.85
C VAL A 58 -7.00 2.56 4.66
N VAL A 59 -7.20 1.75 5.70
CA VAL A 59 -7.11 0.29 5.61
C VAL A 59 -8.51 -0.25 5.86
N VAL A 60 -9.00 -1.07 4.93
CA VAL A 60 -10.29 -1.76 5.07
C VAL A 60 -9.99 -3.23 5.28
N GLU A 61 -10.40 -3.73 6.43
CA GLU A 61 -10.28 -5.14 6.79
C GLU A 61 -11.63 -5.84 6.58
N TYR A 62 -11.60 -6.94 5.85
CA TYR A 62 -12.77 -7.77 5.57
C TYR A 62 -12.73 -8.98 6.50
N LEU A 63 -13.75 -9.12 7.33
CA LEU A 63 -13.84 -10.20 8.31
C LEU A 63 -14.61 -11.41 7.75
N PRO A 64 -14.39 -12.63 8.29
CA PRO A 64 -15.03 -13.85 7.79
C PRO A 64 -16.56 -13.83 7.85
N ASP A 65 -17.10 -13.09 8.81
CA ASP A 65 -18.52 -12.83 9.03
C ASP A 65 -19.13 -11.84 8.01
N GLY A 66 -18.34 -11.36 7.05
CA GLY A 66 -18.76 -10.45 5.99
C GLY A 66 -18.84 -8.98 6.42
N SER A 67 -18.54 -8.69 7.69
CA SER A 67 -18.42 -7.33 8.19
C SER A 67 -17.10 -6.68 7.74
N THR A 68 -17.05 -5.34 7.79
CA THR A 68 -15.86 -4.57 7.41
C THR A 68 -15.46 -3.61 8.51
N VAL A 69 -14.16 -3.58 8.80
CA VAL A 69 -13.55 -2.65 9.75
C VAL A 69 -12.71 -1.63 8.99
N ILE A 70 -12.95 -0.34 9.23
CA ILE A 70 -12.26 0.74 8.55
C ILE A 70 -11.30 1.42 9.52
N HIS A 71 -10.01 1.24 9.28
CA HIS A 71 -8.94 1.89 10.03
C HIS A 71 -8.53 3.16 9.28
N LYS A 72 -8.84 4.34 9.84
CA LYS A 72 -8.40 5.64 9.31
C LYS A 72 -7.15 6.11 10.04
N LYS A 73 -6.23 6.75 9.32
CA LYS A 73 -4.94 7.28 9.82
C LYS A 73 -5.01 8.14 11.09
N GLY A 74 -6.18 8.67 11.47
CA GLY A 74 -6.39 9.44 12.72
C GLY A 74 -6.82 8.60 13.95
N GLY A 75 -7.04 7.29 13.80
CA GLY A 75 -7.38 6.37 14.89
C GLY A 75 -6.45 5.15 14.98
N ILE A 76 -5.38 5.14 14.18
CA ILE A 76 -4.37 4.09 14.17
C ILE A 76 -3.25 4.53 15.10
N SER A 77 -3.35 4.14 16.37
CA SER A 77 -2.21 4.18 17.29
C SER A 77 -1.31 2.99 16.94
N LEU A 78 -0.32 3.22 16.08
CA LEU A 78 0.83 2.34 15.87
C LEU A 78 1.99 2.84 16.73
#